data_AF-H1SAJ0-F1
#
_entry.id   AF-H1SAJ0-F1
#
_cell.length_a   1.000
_cell.length_b   1.000
_cell.length_c   1.000
_cell.angle_alpha   90.00
_cell.angle_beta   90.00
_cell.angle_gamma   90.00
#
_symmetry.space_group_name_H-M   'P 1'
#
loop_
_entity.id
_entity.type
_entity.pdbx_description
1 polymer ?
#
loop_
_entity_poly.entity_id
_entity_poly.type
_entity_poly.pdbx_seq_one_letter_code
_entity_poly.pdbx_strand_id
1 'polypeptide(L)'
;MLWRMAEEGGQAAVPASDDGEPLPVPVTVTLSYNEAGRWLDAGETVENVPLAPEQLDWLQAYVAQHYRPEPKKRRRPESFKAPEDRARY
;
A
#
# COMPACT_ATOMS: atom_id res chain seq x y z
N MET A 1 -7.33 2.37 -3.71
CA MET A 1 -8.16 1.69 -4.72
C MET A 1 -7.69 2.12 -6.09
N LEU A 2 -7.47 1.17 -6.99
CA LEU A 2 -7.07 1.40 -8.38
C LEU A 2 -8.32 1.52 -9.25
N TRP A 3 -8.38 2.57 -10.06
CA TRP A 3 -9.46 2.85 -11.00
C TRP A 3 -8.93 2.79 -12.44
N ARG A 4 -9.76 2.30 -13.35
CA ARG A 4 -9.49 2.35 -14.81
C ARG A 4 -10.78 2.62 -15.57
N MET A 5 -10.65 3.14 -16.78
CA MET A 5 -11.80 3.21 -17.70
C MET A 5 -12.28 1.79 -18.01
N ALA A 6 -13.59 1.63 -18.15
CA ALA A 6 -14.15 0.35 -18.52
C ALA A 6 -13.72 -0.02 -19.94
N GLU A 7 -13.12 -1.20 -20.11
CA GLU A 7 -12.74 -1.72 -21.43
C GLU A 7 -13.99 -2.22 -22.16
N GLU A 8 -14.15 -1.84 -23.43
CA GLU A 8 -15.22 -2.34 -24.28
C GLU A 8 -15.08 -3.86 -24.45
N GLY A 9 -16.03 -4.63 -23.91
CA GLY A 9 -16.05 -6.10 -24.00
C GLY A 9 -15.65 -6.85 -22.72
N GLY A 10 -15.40 -6.15 -21.62
CA GLY A 10 -15.35 -6.79 -20.29
C GLY A 10 -16.65 -7.53 -19.96
N GLN A 11 -16.57 -8.67 -19.27
CA GLN A 11 -17.75 -9.47 -18.88
C GLN A 11 -18.75 -8.70 -17.98
N ALA A 12 -18.32 -7.59 -17.36
CA ALA A 12 -19.15 -6.74 -16.54
C ALA A 12 -19.76 -5.60 -17.37
N ALA A 13 -21.02 -5.27 -17.10
CA ALA A 13 -21.66 -4.10 -17.71
C ALA A 13 -20.81 -2.84 -17.45
N VAL A 14 -20.50 -2.10 -18.51
CA VAL A 14 -19.78 -0.82 -18.43
C VAL A 14 -20.69 0.17 -17.69
N PRO A 15 -20.32 0.67 -16.50
CA PRO A 15 -21.08 1.74 -15.89
C PRO A 15 -20.96 2.97 -16.79
N ALA A 16 -22.09 3.63 -17.03
CA ALA A 16 -22.15 4.86 -17.80
C ALA A 16 -22.87 5.94 -16.97
N SER A 17 -22.56 7.21 -17.25
CA SER A 17 -23.33 8.34 -16.72
C SER A 17 -24.75 8.35 -17.28
N ASP A 18 -25.62 9.21 -16.72
CA ASP A 18 -26.98 9.42 -17.27
C ASP A 18 -26.96 9.87 -18.75
N ASP A 19 -25.87 10.50 -19.20
CA ASP A 19 -25.66 10.92 -20.59
C ASP A 19 -25.03 9.83 -21.48
N GLY A 20 -24.74 8.65 -20.93
CA GLY A 20 -24.19 7.50 -21.67
C GLY A 20 -22.67 7.46 -21.78
N GLU A 21 -21.94 8.35 -21.09
CA GLU A 21 -20.47 8.38 -21.09
C GLU A 21 -19.90 7.30 -20.18
N PRO A 22 -18.87 6.54 -20.59
CA PRO A 22 -18.29 5.48 -19.78
C PRO A 22 -17.66 6.03 -18.51
N LEU A 23 -17.96 5.39 -17.38
CA LEU A 23 -17.42 5.74 -16.06
C LEU A 23 -16.22 4.83 -15.69
N PRO A 24 -15.27 5.35 -14.90
CA PRO A 24 -14.20 4.53 -14.36
C PRO A 24 -14.76 3.45 -13.44
N VAL A 25 -14.16 2.26 -13.51
CA VAL A 25 -14.50 1.10 -12.69
C VAL A 25 -13.39 0.81 -11.67
N PRO A 26 -13.75 0.34 -10.47
CA PRO A 26 -12.76 -0.11 -9.50
C PRO A 26 -12.18 -1.44 -9.97
N VAL A 27 -10.87 -1.52 -10.11
CA VAL A 27 -10.17 -2.73 -10.58
C VAL A 27 -9.63 -3.54 -9.41
N THR A 28 -8.93 -2.88 -8.48
CA THR A 28 -8.24 -3.54 -7.37
C THR A 28 -8.22 -2.65 -6.12
N VAL A 29 -8.22 -3.28 -4.95
CA VAL A 29 -7.95 -2.64 -3.66
C VAL A 29 -6.72 -3.26 -3.02
N THR A 30 -5.86 -2.42 -2.43
CA THR A 30 -4.72 -2.86 -1.64
C THR A 30 -4.60 -2.08 -0.35
N LEU A 31 -4.11 -2.74 0.69
CA LEU A 31 -3.69 -2.13 1.96
C LEU A 31 -2.17 -1.87 1.98
N SER A 32 -1.43 -2.26 0.93
CA SER A 32 0.01 -2.09 0.82
C SER A 32 0.35 -0.73 0.22
N TYR A 33 1.05 0.10 1.00
CA TYR A 33 1.54 1.38 0.50
C TYR A 33 2.55 1.22 -0.64
N ASN A 34 3.39 0.18 -0.59
CA ASN A 34 4.38 -0.09 -1.64
C ASN A 34 3.71 -0.46 -2.97
N GLU A 35 2.62 -1.22 -2.92
CA GLU A 35 1.88 -1.60 -4.12
C GLU A 35 1.14 -0.40 -4.71
N ALA A 36 0.44 0.36 -3.88
CA ALA A 36 -0.22 1.60 -4.30
C ALA A 36 0.80 2.60 -4.91
N GLY A 37 1.98 2.74 -4.31
CA GLY A 37 3.06 3.56 -4.83
C GLY A 37 3.54 3.12 -6.21
N ARG A 38 3.72 1.80 -6.42
CA ARG A 38 4.11 1.26 -7.74
C ARG A 38 3.08 1.54 -8.82
N TRP A 39 1.80 1.53 -8.49
CA TRP A 39 0.73 1.90 -9.43
C TRP A 39 0.77 3.39 -9.77
N LEU A 40 0.95 4.24 -8.76
CA LEU A 40 1.11 5.68 -8.97
C LEU A 40 2.33 6.00 -9.86
N ASP A 41 3.47 5.35 -9.62
CA ASP A 41 4.67 5.48 -10.44
C ASP A 41 4.46 5.00 -11.88
N ALA A 42 3.56 4.04 -12.09
CA ALA A 42 3.15 3.55 -13.41
C ALA A 42 2.12 4.44 -14.12
N GLY A 43 1.69 5.55 -13.47
CA GLY A 43 0.70 6.48 -14.02
C GLY A 43 -0.76 6.03 -13.87
N GLU A 44 -1.02 5.03 -13.03
CA GLU A 44 -2.38 4.56 -12.76
C GLU A 44 -3.16 5.51 -11.82
N THR A 45 -4.49 5.49 -11.89
CA THR A 45 -5.34 6.29 -11.01
C THR A 45 -5.60 5.56 -9.70
N VAL A 46 -5.01 6.05 -8.61
CA VAL A 46 -5.15 5.45 -7.27
C VAL A 46 -5.75 6.45 -6.29
N GLU A 47 -6.83 6.05 -5.62
CA GLU A 47 -7.51 6.88 -4.62
C GLU A 47 -7.54 6.21 -3.25
N ASN A 48 -7.55 7.03 -2.20
CA ASN A 48 -7.75 6.56 -0.83
C ASN A 48 -9.25 6.37 -0.56
N VAL A 49 -9.59 5.22 0.01
CA VAL A 49 -10.96 4.89 0.41
C VAL A 49 -10.94 4.52 1.89
N PRO A 50 -11.84 5.08 2.71
CA PRO A 50 -11.96 4.68 4.12
C PRO A 50 -12.19 3.17 4.25
N LEU A 51 -11.44 2.53 5.15
CA LEU A 51 -11.67 1.13 5.48
C LEU A 51 -12.96 1.03 6.31
N ALA A 52 -13.82 0.06 6.01
CA ALA A 52 -15.00 -0.17 6.81
C ALA A 52 -14.62 -0.66 8.23
N PRO A 53 -15.41 -0.32 9.27
CA PRO A 53 -15.01 -0.53 10.67
C PRO A 53 -14.70 -1.98 11.02
N GLU A 54 -15.49 -2.93 10.51
CA GLU A 54 -15.31 -4.37 10.78
C GLU A 54 -13.96 -4.90 10.25
N GLN A 55 -13.55 -4.43 9.07
CA GLN A 55 -12.25 -4.80 8.47
C GLN A 55 -11.10 -4.14 9.23
N LEU A 56 -11.29 -2.92 9.73
CA LEU A 56 -10.30 -2.25 10.57
C LEU A 56 -10.09 -3.01 11.87
N ASP A 57 -11.16 -3.43 12.54
CA ASP A 57 -11.09 -4.18 13.80
C ASP A 57 -10.35 -5.52 13.61
N TRP A 58 -10.69 -6.26 12.55
CA TRP A 58 -9.99 -7.50 12.20
C TRP A 58 -8.49 -7.25 11.91
N LEU A 59 -8.16 -6.22 11.13
CA LEU A 59 -6.78 -5.90 10.77
C LEU A 59 -5.97 -5.51 12.01
N GLN A 60 -6.54 -4.71 12.91
CA GLN A 60 -5.92 -4.35 14.17
C GLN A 60 -5.61 -5.58 15.02
N ALA A 61 -6.57 -6.50 15.15
CA ALA A 61 -6.39 -7.75 15.90
C ALA A 61 -5.28 -8.63 15.29
N TYR A 62 -5.20 -8.72 13.96
CA TYR A 62 -4.15 -9.45 13.27
C TYR A 62 -2.77 -8.81 13.49
N VAL A 63 -2.65 -7.50 13.29
CA VAL A 63 -1.39 -6.76 13.48
C VAL A 63 -0.91 -6.90 14.94
N ALA A 64 -1.79 -6.78 15.92
CA ALA A 64 -1.44 -6.92 17.33
C ALA A 64 -0.85 -8.31 17.66
N GLN A 65 -1.33 -9.37 17.01
CA GLN A 65 -0.86 -10.73 17.23
C GLN A 65 0.47 -11.03 16.52
N HIS A 66 0.63 -10.55 15.28
CA HIS A 66 1.69 -11.00 14.38
C HIS A 66 2.82 -9.98 14.16
N TYR A 67 2.58 -8.68 14.32
CA TYR A 67 3.60 -7.68 14.04
C TYR A 67 4.61 -7.60 15.19
N ARG A 68 5.87 -7.98 14.88
CA ARG A 68 7.01 -7.89 15.79
C ARG A 68 8.02 -6.91 15.19
N PRO A 69 7.91 -5.60 15.52
CA PRO A 69 8.84 -4.62 14.97
C PRO A 69 10.26 -4.96 15.41
N GLU A 70 11.21 -4.93 14.47
CA GLU A 70 12.61 -5.22 14.80
C GLU A 70 13.12 -4.17 15.80
N PRO A 71 13.71 -4.58 16.93
CA PRO A 71 14.27 -3.65 17.88
C PRO A 71 15.32 -2.78 17.20
N LYS A 72 15.10 -1.45 17.20
CA LYS A 72 16.03 -0.50 16.60
C LYS A 72 17.39 -0.59 17.31
N LYS A 73 18.36 -1.25 16.68
CA LYS A 73 19.73 -1.32 17.19
C LYS A 73 20.35 0.07 17.13
N ARG A 74 20.44 0.75 18.27
CA ARG A 74 21.25 1.96 18.40
C ARG A 74 22.71 1.57 18.20
N ARG A 75 23.25 1.79 17.00
CA ARG A 75 24.71 1.67 16.79
C ARG A 75 25.37 2.79 17.60
N ARG A 76 26.25 2.41 18.53
CA ARG A 76 27.14 3.38 19.17
C ARG A 76 27.99 4.03 18.07
N PRO A 77 28.15 5.35 18.05
CA PRO A 77 29.00 6.01 17.07
C PRO A 77 30.41 5.41 17.11
N GLU A 78 31.07 5.29 15.97
CA GLU A 78 32.38 4.63 15.89
C GLU A 78 33.47 5.35 16.68
N SER A 79 33.28 6.63 16.98
CA SER A 79 34.13 7.41 17.88
C SER A 79 34.13 6.87 19.32
N PHE A 80 33.10 6.13 19.73
CA PHE A 80 33.02 5.46 21.05
C PHE A 80 33.63 4.05 21.05
N LYS A 81 34.11 3.54 19.90
CA LYS A 81 34.87 2.29 19.84
C LYS A 81 36.35 2.59 20.03
N ALA A 82 37.08 1.69 20.69
CA ALA A 82 38.55 1.78 20.78
C ALA A 82 39.16 1.75 19.37
N PRO A 83 40.32 2.38 19.13
CA PRO A 83 40.95 2.42 17.80
C PRO A 83 41.13 1.03 17.17
N GLU A 84 41.42 0.02 17.98
CA GLU A 84 41.59 -1.39 17.57
C GLU A 84 40.31 -2.01 16.98
N ASP A 85 39.13 -1.54 17.39
CA ASP A 85 37.81 -2.08 17.01
C ASP A 85 37.17 -1.36 15.80
N ARG A 86 37.82 -0.32 15.26
CA ARG A 86 37.25 0.52 14.18
C ARG A 86 37.44 -0.05 12.77
N ALA A 87 38.29 -1.07 12.59
CA ALA A 87 38.74 -1.50 11.26
C ALA A 87 38.44 -2.98 10.90
N ARG A 88 37.62 -3.70 11.68
CA ARG A 88 37.19 -5.05 11.29
C ARG A 88 35.84 -4.98 10.57
N TYR A 89 35.88 -5.04 9.24
CA TYR A 89 34.75 -5.32 8.38
C TYR A 89 35.11 -6.44 7.40
#